data_AF-A0A2V1GXT5-F1
#
_entry.id   AF-A0A2V1GXT5-F1
#
_cell.length_a   1.000
_cell.length_b   1.000
_cell.length_c   1.000
_cell.angle_alpha   90.00
_cell.angle_beta   90.00
_cell.angle_gamma   90.00
#
_symmetry.space_group_name_H-M   'P 1'
#
loop_
_entity.id
_entity.type
_entity.pdbx_description
1 polymer ?
#
loop_
_entity_poly.entity_id
_entity_poly.type
_entity_poly.pdbx_seq_one_letter_code
_entity_poly.pdbx_strand_id
1 'polypeptide(L)'
;MLYYLPGRGWKMSADSPTYAGAYLAVGVDLQGIAPKQFEQLQVELEATKAQLEEENLDGLTKHDLTGAIMQTGVLGYFGMTYAQDKLAAQLQNAVTYRTPSYGTFGIAPTVSYWFGLPRDIKFAGVGMDIDRLGFATEVGNNCYVDWTTLNRASAARASAFEHLIPEMLFANTSQTNSEGSAQGSPQGVSAVKALQVAAQQGQKIFTLTQTNIDQLNNISIDSATKNEIRNAISQGKTVQVHEREINYFGWSGSGYIIENPETGSGAYKITGGANGAILIVLGLLVLFLLGIKIFLLGGVVLTAVMSAALVAFVNAALAMIALGISLVAESLGQKLIADVACAFSWVFIGGSIGGLLAFFLPAVGIIGSSIVSEAIGVIAIFSQCSIL
;
A
#
# COMPACT_ATOMS: atom_id res chain seq x y z
N MET A 1 2.11 -18.38 -9.23
CA MET A 1 3.19 -18.72 -10.19
C MET A 1 3.70 -20.15 -9.97
N LEU A 2 4.26 -20.82 -11.00
CA LEU A 2 4.80 -22.19 -10.92
C LEU A 2 6.23 -22.22 -11.49
N TYR A 3 7.18 -22.83 -10.80
CA TYR A 3 8.54 -23.02 -11.34
C TYR A 3 9.14 -24.36 -10.87
N TYR A 4 10.04 -24.92 -11.68
CA TYR A 4 10.66 -26.22 -11.45
C TYR A 4 12.08 -26.06 -10.91
N LEU A 5 12.37 -26.71 -9.79
CA LEU A 5 13.73 -26.85 -9.25
C LEU A 5 14.25 -28.27 -9.52
N PRO A 6 15.33 -28.43 -10.31
CA PRO A 6 15.99 -29.72 -10.44
C PRO A 6 16.31 -30.33 -9.07
N GLY A 7 15.91 -31.58 -8.86
CA GLY A 7 16.10 -32.30 -7.58
C GLY A 7 15.14 -31.93 -6.44
N ARG A 8 14.30 -30.89 -6.58
CA ARG A 8 13.29 -30.51 -5.55
C ARG A 8 11.85 -30.42 -6.07
N GLY A 9 11.65 -30.69 -7.36
CA GLY A 9 10.35 -30.76 -8.01
C GLY A 9 9.71 -29.40 -8.30
N TRP A 10 8.44 -29.44 -8.69
CA TRP A 10 7.62 -28.25 -8.88
C TRP A 10 7.36 -27.55 -7.56
N LYS A 11 7.49 -26.23 -7.55
CA LYS A 11 7.09 -25.37 -6.44
C LYS A 11 5.92 -24.51 -6.87
N MET A 12 4.83 -24.63 -6.14
CA MET A 12 3.64 -23.80 -6.28
C MET A 12 3.77 -22.58 -5.39
N SER A 13 3.39 -21.43 -5.92
CA SER A 13 3.09 -20.23 -5.14
C SER A 13 1.88 -20.49 -4.25
N ALA A 14 1.84 -19.86 -3.07
CA ALA A 14 0.57 -19.66 -2.38
C ALA A 14 -0.36 -18.80 -3.25
N ASP A 15 -1.67 -18.86 -2.99
CA ASP A 15 -2.65 -18.03 -3.68
C ASP A 15 -2.36 -16.55 -3.41
N SER A 16 -1.73 -15.85 -4.35
CA SER A 16 -1.63 -14.39 -4.36
C SER A 16 -2.87 -13.86 -5.10
N PRO A 17 -3.92 -13.38 -4.39
CA PRO A 17 -5.16 -12.97 -5.04
C PRO A 17 -4.88 -11.76 -5.94
N THR A 18 -5.20 -11.89 -7.23
CA THR A 18 -5.18 -10.77 -8.16
C THR A 18 -6.57 -10.15 -8.23
N TYR A 19 -6.65 -8.83 -8.04
CA TYR A 19 -7.91 -8.10 -8.08
C TYR A 19 -8.18 -7.56 -9.48
N ALA A 20 -9.47 -7.46 -9.85
CA ALA A 20 -9.86 -6.79 -11.07
C ALA A 20 -9.36 -5.32 -11.06
N GLY A 21 -8.64 -4.92 -12.10
CA GLY A 21 -8.04 -3.59 -12.22
C GLY A 21 -6.67 -3.41 -11.55
N ALA A 22 -6.13 -4.44 -10.89
CA ALA A 22 -4.77 -4.41 -10.36
C ALA A 22 -3.73 -4.28 -11.51
N TYR A 23 -2.66 -3.55 -11.24
CA TYR A 23 -1.49 -3.49 -12.12
C TYR A 23 -0.27 -3.92 -11.31
N LEU A 24 0.28 -5.08 -11.65
CA LEU A 24 1.28 -5.79 -10.86
C LEU A 24 2.55 -5.97 -11.68
N ALA A 25 3.68 -5.56 -11.14
CA ALA A 25 4.98 -6.00 -11.59
C ALA A 25 5.28 -7.37 -10.97
N VAL A 26 5.63 -8.33 -11.81
CA VAL A 26 6.01 -9.67 -11.38
C VAL A 26 7.53 -9.76 -11.46
N GLY A 27 8.18 -9.82 -10.29
CA GLY A 27 9.63 -9.91 -10.20
C GLY A 27 10.07 -11.37 -10.05
N VAL A 28 11.11 -11.74 -10.79
CA VAL A 28 11.77 -13.05 -10.67
C VAL A 28 13.27 -12.83 -10.48
N ASP A 29 13.77 -13.28 -9.34
CA ASP A 29 15.18 -13.27 -8.99
C ASP A 29 15.73 -14.70 -9.01
N LEU A 30 16.56 -15.02 -10.02
CA LEU A 30 17.11 -16.37 -10.17
C LEU A 30 18.39 -16.56 -9.34
N GLN A 31 19.33 -15.62 -9.41
CA GLN A 31 20.66 -15.67 -8.77
C GLN A 31 21.20 -14.28 -8.37
N GLY A 32 20.31 -13.32 -8.17
CA GLY A 32 20.60 -11.90 -8.02
C GLY A 32 20.12 -11.09 -9.22
N ILE A 33 19.87 -9.80 -8.98
CA ILE A 33 19.50 -8.82 -10.02
C ILE A 33 20.78 -8.22 -10.62
N ALA A 34 20.84 -8.11 -11.95
CA ALA A 34 22.01 -7.55 -12.63
C ALA A 34 22.02 -6.02 -12.50
N PRO A 35 23.17 -5.37 -12.24
CA PRO A 35 23.28 -3.91 -12.15
C PRO A 35 22.73 -3.19 -13.39
N LYS A 36 22.96 -3.76 -14.58
CA LYS A 36 22.45 -3.24 -15.85
C LYS A 36 20.92 -3.10 -15.88
N GLN A 37 20.18 -3.97 -15.18
CA GLN A 37 18.71 -3.86 -15.11
C GLN A 37 18.27 -2.64 -14.30
N PHE A 38 19.01 -2.28 -13.25
CA PHE A 38 18.76 -1.05 -12.50
C PHE A 38 19.16 0.19 -13.30
N GLU A 39 20.29 0.16 -14.02
CA GLU A 39 20.73 1.27 -14.88
C GLU A 39 19.70 1.55 -15.99
N GLN A 40 19.19 0.51 -16.66
CA GLN A 40 18.15 0.66 -17.68
C GLN A 40 16.88 1.27 -17.09
N LEU A 41 16.43 0.76 -15.95
CA LEU A 41 15.22 1.25 -15.30
C LEU A 41 15.38 2.70 -14.80
N GLN A 42 16.57 3.06 -14.33
CA GLN A 42 16.87 4.44 -13.96
C GLN A 42 16.77 5.37 -15.17
N VAL A 43 17.36 5.00 -16.31
CA VAL A 43 17.29 5.79 -17.55
C VAL A 43 15.84 5.94 -18.02
N GLU A 44 15.03 4.87 -17.97
CA GLU A 44 13.61 4.90 -18.34
C GLU A 44 12.80 5.84 -17.43
N LEU A 45 13.04 5.79 -16.11
CA LEU A 45 12.37 6.66 -15.14
C LEU A 45 12.80 8.13 -15.28
N GLU A 46 14.08 8.40 -15.54
CA GLU A 46 14.60 9.75 -15.77
C GLU A 46 14.03 10.35 -17.07
N ALA A 47 13.94 9.55 -18.14
CA ALA A 47 13.32 9.96 -19.39
C ALA A 47 11.83 10.26 -19.22
N THR A 48 11.11 9.38 -18.51
CA THR A 48 9.68 9.58 -18.19
C THR A 48 9.48 10.84 -17.34
N LYS A 49 10.35 11.06 -16.34
CA LYS A 49 10.32 12.26 -15.50
C LYS A 49 10.52 13.52 -16.32
N ALA A 50 11.49 13.55 -17.23
CA ALA A 50 11.75 14.70 -18.09
C ALA A 50 10.53 15.04 -18.97
N GLN A 51 9.89 14.03 -19.58
CA GLN A 51 8.66 14.23 -20.36
C GLN A 51 7.51 14.77 -19.51
N LEU A 52 7.36 14.29 -18.28
CA LEU A 52 6.35 14.79 -17.34
C LEU A 52 6.61 16.23 -16.88
N GLU A 53 7.87 16.62 -16.68
CA GLU A 53 8.25 18.00 -16.34
C GLU A 53 8.01 18.98 -17.50
N GLU A 54 8.08 18.49 -18.74
CA GLU A 54 7.76 19.24 -19.96
C GLU A 54 6.26 19.22 -20.31
N GLU A 55 5.42 18.64 -19.45
CA GLU A 55 3.98 18.42 -19.68
C GLU A 55 3.67 17.67 -20.99
N ASN A 56 4.63 16.92 -21.52
CA ASN A 56 4.49 16.15 -22.75
C ASN A 56 4.06 14.71 -22.44
N LEU A 57 2.81 14.39 -22.81
CA LEU A 57 2.24 13.06 -22.60
C LEU A 57 2.28 12.18 -23.85
N ASP A 58 2.84 12.67 -24.96
CA ASP A 58 2.85 11.95 -26.22
C ASP A 58 3.75 10.73 -26.15
N GLY A 59 3.17 9.55 -26.40
CA GLY A 59 3.89 8.27 -26.42
C GLY A 59 4.10 7.64 -25.05
N LEU A 60 3.72 8.30 -23.95
CA LEU A 60 3.77 7.70 -22.62
C LEU A 60 2.73 6.59 -22.48
N THR A 61 3.19 5.43 -22.02
CA THR A 61 2.35 4.27 -21.76
C THR A 61 2.03 4.14 -20.27
N LYS A 62 1.04 3.30 -19.94
CA LYS A 62 0.77 2.91 -18.55
C LYS A 62 1.99 2.25 -17.89
N HIS A 63 2.83 1.58 -18.67
CA HIS A 63 4.06 0.99 -18.15
C HIS A 63 5.03 2.09 -17.69
N ASP A 64 5.20 3.15 -18.46
CA ASP A 64 6.13 4.24 -18.13
C ASP A 64 5.68 4.98 -16.85
N LEU A 65 4.37 5.23 -16.72
CA LEU A 65 3.82 5.99 -15.58
C LEU A 65 3.69 5.18 -14.28
N THR A 66 3.42 3.88 -14.37
CA THR A 66 3.11 3.04 -13.18
C THR A 66 3.95 1.79 -13.16
N GLY A 67 4.13 1.11 -14.28
CA GLY A 67 4.88 -0.14 -14.36
C GLY A 67 6.34 -0.01 -13.99
N ALA A 68 7.04 1.00 -14.49
CA ALA A 68 8.43 1.25 -14.17
C ALA A 68 8.62 1.48 -12.66
N ILE A 69 7.70 2.22 -12.02
CA ILE A 69 7.71 2.43 -10.56
C ILE A 69 7.52 1.09 -9.81
N MET A 70 6.56 0.26 -10.23
CA MET A 70 6.34 -1.04 -9.60
C MET A 70 7.50 -2.02 -9.86
N GLN A 71 8.12 -1.94 -11.03
CA GLN A 71 9.32 -2.70 -11.36
C GLN A 71 10.49 -2.29 -10.46
N THR A 72 10.63 -1.00 -10.17
CA THR A 72 11.64 -0.50 -9.22
C THR A 72 11.41 -1.04 -7.82
N GLY A 73 10.15 -1.07 -7.36
CA GLY A 73 9.83 -1.62 -6.05
C GLY A 73 10.23 -3.10 -5.90
N VAL A 74 9.85 -3.95 -6.86
CA VAL A 74 10.15 -5.39 -6.77
C VAL A 74 11.63 -5.71 -7.01
N LEU A 75 12.29 -5.05 -7.97
CA LEU A 75 13.73 -5.24 -8.19
C LEU A 75 14.55 -4.68 -7.02
N GLY A 76 14.16 -3.50 -6.51
CA GLY A 76 14.74 -2.90 -5.32
C GLY A 76 14.66 -3.84 -4.11
N TYR A 77 13.53 -4.53 -3.94
CA TYR A 77 13.37 -5.56 -2.90
C TYR A 77 14.38 -6.70 -3.03
N PHE A 78 14.49 -7.32 -4.21
CA PHE A 78 15.45 -8.40 -4.42
C PHE A 78 16.90 -7.93 -4.28
N GLY A 79 17.22 -6.73 -4.78
CA GLY A 79 18.55 -6.12 -4.66
C GLY A 79 18.94 -5.84 -3.20
N MET A 80 18.06 -5.19 -2.44
CA MET A 80 18.33 -4.81 -1.05
C MET A 80 18.41 -6.02 -0.13
N THR A 81 17.49 -6.97 -0.25
CA THR A 81 17.56 -8.22 0.53
C THR A 81 18.83 -9.00 0.20
N TYR A 82 19.19 -9.12 -1.08
CA TYR A 82 20.40 -9.83 -1.49
C TYR A 82 21.68 -9.19 -0.94
N ALA A 83 21.81 -7.85 -1.05
CA ALA A 83 22.96 -7.13 -0.54
C ALA A 83 23.11 -7.28 0.99
N GLN A 84 22.00 -7.11 1.73
CA GLN A 84 22.01 -7.20 3.19
C GLN A 84 22.30 -8.61 3.68
N ASP A 85 21.74 -9.64 3.03
CA ASP A 85 21.99 -11.03 3.42
C ASP A 85 23.41 -11.48 3.10
N LYS A 86 23.98 -11.01 1.98
CA LYS A 86 25.39 -11.25 1.67
C LYS A 86 26.33 -10.60 2.69
N LEU A 87 26.05 -9.36 3.08
CA LEU A 87 26.80 -8.66 4.12
C LEU A 87 26.68 -9.38 5.47
N ALA A 88 25.47 -9.74 5.88
CA ALA A 88 25.24 -10.45 7.13
C ALA A 88 25.94 -11.81 7.16
N ALA A 89 25.93 -12.54 6.04
CA ALA A 89 26.64 -13.82 5.92
C ALA A 89 28.15 -13.62 6.07
N GLN A 90 28.75 -12.62 5.41
CA GLN A 90 30.18 -12.31 5.54
C GLN A 90 30.58 -11.99 6.99
N LEU A 91 29.75 -11.23 7.71
CA LEU A 91 30.00 -10.90 9.13
C LEU A 91 29.94 -12.14 10.05
N GLN A 92 29.21 -13.18 9.66
CA GLN A 92 29.07 -14.44 10.41
C GLN A 92 29.97 -15.56 9.87
N ASN A 93 30.97 -15.24 9.03
CA ASN A 93 31.82 -16.23 8.35
C ASN A 93 30.99 -17.31 7.63
N ALA A 94 29.90 -16.90 7.00
CA ALA A 94 28.98 -17.74 6.26
C ALA A 94 29.00 -17.39 4.76
N VAL A 95 28.65 -18.37 3.93
CA VAL A 95 28.47 -18.20 2.49
C VAL A 95 26.99 -18.35 2.20
N THR A 96 26.42 -17.41 1.43
CA THR A 96 25.01 -17.42 1.03
C THR A 96 24.86 -17.18 -0.46
N TYR A 97 23.98 -17.95 -1.09
CA TYR A 97 23.60 -17.79 -2.49
C TYR A 97 22.08 -17.66 -2.61
N ARG A 98 21.64 -16.70 -3.43
CA ARG A 98 20.24 -16.55 -3.80
C ARG A 98 19.81 -17.78 -4.61
N THR A 99 18.68 -18.36 -4.25
CA THR A 99 17.97 -19.36 -5.08
C THR A 99 16.78 -18.69 -5.75
N PRO A 100 16.20 -19.31 -6.81
CA PRO A 100 15.04 -18.76 -7.48
C PRO A 100 13.94 -18.32 -6.51
N SER A 101 13.67 -17.02 -6.57
CA SER A 101 12.80 -16.23 -5.71
C SER A 101 11.89 -15.40 -6.63
N TYR A 102 10.67 -15.15 -6.20
CA TYR A 102 9.69 -14.41 -6.99
C TYR A 102 8.65 -13.80 -6.07
N GLY A 103 8.00 -12.77 -6.60
CA GLY A 103 6.95 -12.06 -5.92
C GLY A 103 6.35 -11.00 -6.82
N THR A 104 5.40 -10.27 -6.27
CA THR A 104 4.69 -9.21 -6.96
C THR A 104 4.74 -7.92 -6.18
N PHE A 105 4.79 -6.81 -6.91
CA PHE A 105 4.57 -5.49 -6.35
C PHE A 105 3.64 -4.73 -7.27
N GLY A 106 2.63 -4.07 -6.71
CA GLY A 106 1.73 -3.31 -7.55
C GLY A 106 0.59 -2.66 -6.80
N ILE A 107 -0.37 -2.18 -7.59
CA ILE A 107 -1.56 -1.53 -7.04
C ILE A 107 -2.46 -2.60 -6.40
N ALA A 108 -2.84 -2.37 -5.15
CA ALA A 108 -3.79 -3.18 -4.41
C ALA A 108 -5.13 -2.42 -4.34
N PRO A 109 -6.05 -2.62 -5.29
CA PRO A 109 -7.36 -1.97 -5.25
C PRO A 109 -8.34 -2.73 -4.35
N THR A 110 -9.27 -2.01 -3.74
CA THR A 110 -10.46 -2.60 -3.14
C THR A 110 -11.59 -2.61 -4.17
N VAL A 111 -12.10 -3.80 -4.48
CA VAL A 111 -13.17 -3.99 -5.48
C VAL A 111 -14.48 -4.30 -4.77
N SER A 112 -15.53 -3.53 -5.07
CA SER A 112 -16.89 -3.82 -4.59
C SER A 112 -17.61 -4.69 -5.61
N TYR A 113 -18.17 -5.81 -5.15
CA TYR A 113 -18.88 -6.77 -5.98
C TYR A 113 -20.38 -6.73 -5.74
N TRP A 114 -21.17 -6.84 -6.81
CA TRP A 114 -22.60 -7.09 -6.74
C TRP A 114 -22.94 -8.34 -7.54
N PHE A 115 -23.50 -9.35 -6.88
CA PHE A 115 -23.78 -10.67 -7.49
C PHE A 115 -22.54 -11.30 -8.17
N GLY A 116 -21.35 -11.10 -7.61
CA GLY A 116 -20.09 -11.60 -8.18
C GLY A 116 -19.52 -10.79 -9.34
N LEU A 117 -20.19 -9.70 -9.76
CA LEU A 117 -19.70 -8.79 -10.78
C LEU A 117 -19.02 -7.56 -10.12
N PRO A 118 -17.78 -7.21 -10.50
CA PRO A 118 -17.11 -6.02 -9.98
C PRO A 118 -17.86 -4.77 -10.46
N ARG A 119 -18.25 -3.89 -9.54
CA ARG A 119 -18.99 -2.66 -9.82
C ARG A 119 -18.14 -1.41 -9.65
N ASP A 120 -17.38 -1.35 -8.54
CA ASP A 120 -16.54 -0.21 -8.20
C ASP A 120 -15.13 -0.67 -7.84
N ILE A 121 -14.14 0.08 -8.29
CA ILE A 121 -12.72 -0.14 -7.97
C ILE A 121 -12.22 1.12 -7.26
N LYS A 122 -11.78 0.98 -6.02
CA LYS A 122 -11.16 2.05 -5.23
C LYS A 122 -9.68 1.76 -5.05
N PHE A 123 -8.83 2.75 -5.29
CA PHE A 123 -7.41 2.63 -4.97
C PHE A 123 -7.23 2.64 -3.45
N ALA A 124 -6.76 1.52 -2.88
CA ALA A 124 -6.47 1.45 -1.45
C ALA A 124 -4.98 1.71 -1.15
N GLY A 125 -4.09 1.35 -2.08
CA GLY A 125 -2.67 1.50 -1.89
C GLY A 125 -1.84 0.69 -2.88
N VAL A 126 -0.56 0.51 -2.55
CA VAL A 126 0.31 -0.45 -3.21
C VAL A 126 0.62 -1.61 -2.27
N GLY A 127 0.67 -2.82 -2.80
CA GLY A 127 0.96 -4.04 -2.07
C GLY A 127 2.21 -4.70 -2.62
N MET A 128 3.11 -5.10 -1.73
CA MET A 128 4.22 -5.99 -2.03
C MET A 128 3.93 -7.36 -1.43
N ASP A 129 3.90 -8.40 -2.25
CA ASP A 129 3.65 -9.78 -1.82
C ASP A 129 4.74 -10.68 -2.39
N ILE A 130 5.63 -11.16 -1.52
CA ILE A 130 6.78 -11.95 -1.91
C ILE A 130 6.48 -13.41 -1.61
N ASP A 131 5.94 -14.09 -2.61
CA ASP A 131 5.53 -15.50 -2.49
C ASP A 131 6.70 -16.41 -2.08
N ARG A 132 7.91 -16.11 -2.57
CA ARG A 132 9.09 -16.89 -2.24
C ARG A 132 10.37 -16.06 -2.25
N LEU A 133 11.05 -16.10 -1.10
CA LEU A 133 12.43 -15.71 -0.97
C LEU A 133 13.28 -16.89 -0.50
N GLY A 134 14.19 -17.37 -1.34
CA GLY A 134 14.98 -18.57 -1.05
C GLY A 134 16.48 -18.32 -1.07
N PHE A 135 17.19 -18.92 -0.11
CA PHE A 135 18.65 -18.87 -0.01
C PHE A 135 19.22 -20.27 0.19
N ALA A 136 20.44 -20.46 -0.28
CA ALA A 136 21.31 -21.58 0.06
C ALA A 136 22.48 -21.01 0.87
N THR A 137 22.42 -21.22 2.18
CA THR A 137 23.35 -20.61 3.14
C THR A 137 24.06 -21.70 3.93
N GLU A 138 25.36 -21.53 4.14
CA GLU A 138 26.20 -22.42 4.95
C GLU A 138 27.11 -21.56 5.83
N VAL A 139 27.20 -21.89 7.12
CA VAL A 139 28.06 -21.18 8.08
C VAL A 139 29.39 -21.90 8.19
N GLY A 140 30.51 -21.17 8.19
CA GLY A 140 31.85 -21.75 8.13
C GLY A 140 32.23 -22.62 9.34
N ASN A 141 31.55 -22.45 10.48
CA ASN A 141 31.73 -23.28 11.67
C ASN A 141 30.82 -24.54 11.69
N ASN A 142 29.96 -24.70 10.67
CA ASN A 142 28.97 -25.77 10.57
C ASN A 142 28.06 -25.90 11.82
N CYS A 143 27.84 -24.80 12.53
CA CYS A 143 26.98 -24.75 13.71
C CYS A 143 25.52 -24.56 13.28
N TYR A 144 24.68 -25.52 13.64
CA TYR A 144 23.25 -25.49 13.30
C TYR A 144 22.51 -24.30 13.93
N VAL A 145 22.87 -23.89 15.14
CA VAL A 145 22.24 -22.75 15.82
C VAL A 145 22.56 -21.43 15.10
N ASP A 146 23.81 -21.25 14.67
CA ASP A 146 24.22 -20.04 13.95
C ASP A 146 23.56 -19.98 12.56
N TRP A 147 23.46 -21.14 11.90
CA TRP A 147 22.75 -21.26 10.63
C TRP A 147 21.26 -20.90 10.76
N THR A 148 20.55 -21.46 11.74
CA THR A 148 19.14 -21.11 11.97
C THR A 148 18.96 -19.64 12.38
N THR A 149 19.90 -19.08 13.15
CA THR A 149 19.88 -17.66 13.55
C THR A 149 20.04 -16.73 12.36
N LEU A 150 20.98 -17.03 11.45
CA LEU A 150 21.19 -16.27 10.23
C LEU A 150 19.94 -16.31 9.32
N ASN A 151 19.31 -17.48 9.19
CA ASN A 151 18.07 -17.64 8.43
C ASN A 151 16.91 -16.83 9.02
N ARG A 152 16.71 -16.87 10.34
CA ARG A 152 15.69 -16.05 11.03
C ARG A 152 15.93 -14.56 10.81
N ALA A 153 17.18 -14.11 10.91
CA ALA A 153 17.54 -12.72 10.70
C ALA A 153 17.26 -12.26 9.26
N SER A 154 17.59 -13.08 8.25
CA SER A 154 17.27 -12.81 6.85
C SER A 154 15.75 -12.73 6.64
N ALA A 155 14.98 -13.67 7.19
CA ALA A 155 13.53 -13.70 7.02
C ALA A 155 12.82 -12.49 7.68
N ALA A 156 13.27 -12.09 8.89
CA ALA A 156 12.77 -10.90 9.54
C ALA A 156 13.10 -9.61 8.77
N ARG A 157 14.32 -9.50 8.21
CA ARG A 157 14.70 -8.37 7.32
C ARG A 157 13.87 -8.35 6.04
N ALA A 158 13.64 -9.51 5.44
CA ALA A 158 12.82 -9.64 4.24
C ALA A 158 11.41 -9.09 4.47
N SER A 159 10.75 -9.48 5.57
CA SER A 159 9.44 -8.91 5.93
C SER A 159 9.52 -7.42 6.26
N ALA A 160 10.62 -6.91 6.81
CA ALA A 160 10.79 -5.47 7.03
C ALA A 160 10.87 -4.71 5.70
N PHE A 161 11.60 -5.23 4.72
CA PHE A 161 11.73 -4.58 3.42
C PHE A 161 10.42 -4.54 2.61
N GLU A 162 9.47 -5.44 2.88
CA GLU A 162 8.15 -5.40 2.24
C GLU A 162 7.40 -4.10 2.53
N HIS A 163 7.54 -3.51 3.72
CA HIS A 163 6.96 -2.19 4.00
C HIS A 163 7.93 -1.03 3.74
N LEU A 164 9.22 -1.20 4.09
CA LEU A 164 10.20 -0.11 3.99
C LEU A 164 10.43 0.33 2.54
N ILE A 165 10.45 -0.59 1.58
CA ILE A 165 10.73 -0.24 0.18
C ILE A 165 9.58 0.58 -0.43
N PRO A 166 8.31 0.18 -0.28
CA PRO A 166 7.20 1.05 -0.64
C PRO A 166 7.23 2.39 0.10
N GLU A 167 7.52 2.41 1.40
CA GLU A 167 7.63 3.67 2.15
C GLU A 167 8.70 4.59 1.57
N MET A 168 9.88 4.07 1.26
CA MET A 168 10.98 4.83 0.65
C MET A 168 10.66 5.28 -0.78
N LEU A 169 10.06 4.40 -1.58
CA LEU A 169 9.74 4.66 -3.00
C LEU A 169 8.70 5.77 -3.14
N PHE A 170 7.74 5.85 -2.22
CA PHE A 170 6.67 6.84 -2.22
C PHE A 170 6.89 7.97 -1.21
N ALA A 171 8.05 8.02 -0.53
CA ALA A 171 8.36 9.07 0.42
C ALA A 171 8.41 10.43 -0.29
N ASN A 172 7.68 11.41 0.26
CA ASN A 172 7.73 12.76 -0.26
C ASN A 172 8.94 13.51 0.33
N THR A 173 10.01 13.65 -0.44
CA THR A 173 11.22 14.40 -0.03
C THR A 173 11.00 15.92 0.04
N SER A 174 9.84 16.42 -0.41
CA SER A 174 9.52 17.84 -0.51
C SER A 174 8.63 18.37 0.63
N GLN A 175 8.19 17.51 1.55
CA GLN A 175 7.34 17.88 2.69
C GLN A 175 8.00 17.49 4.02
N THR A 176 9.05 18.23 4.39
CA THR A 176 9.51 18.29 5.79
C THR A 176 8.78 19.44 6.49
N ASN A 177 7.96 19.11 7.48
CA ASN A 177 7.42 20.07 8.44
C ASN A 177 8.51 20.47 9.44
N SER A 178 8.38 21.69 9.98
CA SER A 178 9.36 22.41 10.82
C SER A 178 9.74 21.73 12.16
N GLU A 179 9.21 20.54 12.45
CA GLU A 179 9.45 19.78 13.67
C GLU A 179 10.16 18.43 13.42
N GLY A 180 10.62 18.17 12.18
CA GLY A 180 11.45 17.00 11.86
C GLY A 180 10.73 15.64 11.95
N SER A 181 9.42 15.62 12.15
CA SER A 181 8.58 14.41 12.12
C SER A 181 7.69 14.44 10.89
N ALA A 182 7.97 13.58 9.91
CA ALA A 182 7.30 13.60 8.60
C ALA A 182 5.78 13.35 8.70
N GLN A 183 5.02 14.44 8.85
CA GLN A 183 3.57 14.39 8.83
C GLN A 183 3.13 14.20 7.38
N GLY A 184 2.67 13.00 7.03
CA GLY A 184 2.24 12.67 5.66
C GLY A 184 3.17 11.72 4.89
N SER A 185 4.23 11.18 5.51
CA SER A 185 5.00 10.09 4.90
C SER A 185 4.12 8.85 4.73
N PRO A 186 4.18 8.16 3.57
CA PRO A 186 3.43 6.94 3.36
C PRO A 186 3.81 5.90 4.43
N GLN A 187 2.82 5.14 4.91
CA GLN A 187 3.04 4.09 5.92
C GLN A 187 2.65 2.73 5.35
N GLY A 188 3.57 1.79 5.46
CA GLY A 188 3.41 0.40 5.06
C GLY A 188 3.26 -0.50 6.27
N VAL A 189 2.48 -1.57 6.11
CA VAL A 189 2.31 -2.58 7.16
C VAL A 189 2.79 -3.92 6.63
N SER A 190 3.88 -4.46 7.19
CA SER A 190 4.27 -5.87 7.04
C SER A 190 4.07 -6.64 8.35
N ALA A 191 4.27 -7.96 8.34
CA ALA A 191 4.12 -8.78 9.55
C ALA A 191 4.99 -8.30 10.72
N VAL A 192 6.28 -8.01 10.47
CA VAL A 192 7.18 -7.51 11.53
C VAL A 192 6.80 -6.12 12.01
N LYS A 193 6.32 -5.24 11.12
CA LYS A 193 5.83 -3.90 11.48
C LYS A 193 4.55 -3.99 12.30
N ALA A 194 3.62 -4.86 11.93
CA ALA A 194 2.38 -5.07 12.65
C ALA A 194 2.62 -5.61 14.07
N LEU A 195 3.54 -6.55 14.24
CA LEU A 195 3.98 -7.02 15.56
C LEU A 195 4.62 -5.89 16.38
N GLN A 196 5.48 -5.07 15.75
CA GLN A 196 6.09 -3.91 16.40
C GLN A 196 5.05 -2.89 16.85
N VAL A 197 4.09 -2.53 16.00
CA VAL A 197 3.00 -1.60 16.31
C VAL A 197 2.13 -2.15 17.44
N ALA A 198 1.77 -3.44 17.39
CA ALA A 198 1.01 -4.07 18.47
C ALA A 198 1.75 -4.01 19.82
N ALA A 199 3.06 -4.28 19.82
CA ALA A 199 3.89 -4.17 21.03
C ALA A 199 3.95 -2.72 21.55
N GLN A 200 4.06 -1.73 20.66
CA GLN A 200 4.01 -0.30 21.02
C GLN A 200 2.65 0.12 21.60
N GLN A 201 1.56 -0.50 21.16
CA GLN A 201 0.21 -0.33 21.71
C GLN A 201 -0.02 -1.09 23.02
N GLY A 202 1.03 -1.72 23.58
CA GLY A 202 0.96 -2.46 24.84
C GLY A 202 0.25 -3.81 24.72
N GLN A 203 0.03 -4.33 23.50
CA GLN A 203 -0.55 -5.65 23.31
C GLN A 203 0.46 -6.74 23.64
N LYS A 204 -0.05 -7.88 24.13
CA LYS A 204 0.78 -9.07 24.32
C LYS A 204 1.10 -9.71 22.97
N ILE A 205 2.37 -10.03 22.76
CA ILE A 205 2.83 -10.89 21.66
C ILE A 205 2.92 -12.32 22.18
N PHE A 206 2.20 -13.23 21.53
CA PHE A 206 2.18 -14.65 21.86
C PHE A 206 3.11 -15.43 20.95
N THR A 207 3.87 -16.36 21.54
CA THR A 207 4.57 -17.42 20.83
C THR A 207 3.82 -18.72 21.08
N LEU A 208 3.06 -19.17 20.10
CA LEU A 208 2.23 -20.37 20.14
C LEU A 208 2.97 -21.56 19.55
N THR A 209 2.83 -22.69 20.21
CA THR A 209 3.32 -24.01 19.83
C THR A 209 2.25 -25.05 20.14
N GLN A 210 2.53 -26.32 19.88
CA GLN A 210 1.60 -27.39 20.20
C GLN A 210 1.27 -27.48 21.70
N THR A 211 2.16 -27.01 22.58
CA THR A 211 1.99 -27.14 24.05
C THR A 211 1.11 -26.07 24.67
N ASN A 212 0.90 -24.93 23.99
CA ASN A 212 0.15 -23.78 24.52
C ASN A 212 -0.89 -23.25 23.52
N ILE A 213 -1.33 -24.08 22.57
CA ILE A 213 -2.31 -23.71 21.54
C ILE A 213 -3.62 -23.16 22.12
N ASP A 214 -4.00 -23.57 23.33
CA ASP A 214 -5.18 -23.05 24.03
C ASP A 214 -5.13 -21.52 24.25
N GLN A 215 -3.93 -20.93 24.29
CA GLN A 215 -3.76 -19.48 24.37
C GLN A 215 -4.30 -18.74 23.15
N LEU A 216 -4.50 -19.42 22.02
CA LEU A 216 -5.16 -18.85 20.83
C LEU A 216 -6.59 -18.38 21.13
N ASN A 217 -7.24 -18.91 22.17
CA ASN A 217 -8.57 -18.46 22.61
C ASN A 217 -8.54 -17.05 23.22
N ASN A 218 -7.38 -16.60 23.71
CA ASN A 218 -7.20 -15.25 24.26
C ASN A 218 -6.89 -14.21 23.18
N ILE A 219 -6.78 -14.63 21.92
CA ILE A 219 -6.39 -13.79 20.80
C ILE A 219 -7.65 -13.40 20.00
N SER A 220 -7.86 -12.11 19.77
CA SER A 220 -9.03 -11.52 19.11
C SER A 220 -8.67 -11.02 17.70
N ILE A 221 -8.47 -11.97 16.79
CA ILE A 221 -8.17 -11.76 15.37
C ILE A 221 -9.16 -12.53 14.49
N ASP A 222 -9.18 -12.25 13.19
CA ASP A 222 -10.05 -12.91 12.21
C ASP A 222 -9.99 -14.45 12.24
N SER A 223 -11.12 -15.08 11.89
CA SER A 223 -11.30 -16.53 12.00
C SER A 223 -10.47 -17.32 10.99
N ALA A 224 -10.18 -16.76 9.81
CA ALA A 224 -9.36 -17.41 8.79
C ALA A 224 -7.91 -17.52 9.27
N THR A 225 -7.34 -16.44 9.81
CA THR A 225 -6.00 -16.42 10.40
C THR A 225 -5.92 -17.40 11.57
N LYS A 226 -6.90 -17.44 12.48
CA LYS A 226 -6.93 -18.43 13.57
C LYS A 226 -6.89 -19.86 13.06
N ASN A 227 -7.63 -20.18 12.00
CA ASN A 227 -7.64 -21.52 11.41
C ASN A 227 -6.29 -21.87 10.77
N GLU A 228 -5.65 -20.93 10.08
CA GLU A 228 -4.29 -21.12 9.55
C GLU A 228 -3.29 -21.39 10.68
N ILE A 229 -3.35 -20.62 11.77
CA ILE A 229 -2.48 -20.81 12.94
C ILE A 229 -2.66 -22.21 13.54
N ARG A 230 -3.91 -22.68 13.72
CA ARG A 230 -4.17 -24.05 14.21
C ARG A 230 -3.57 -25.11 13.29
N ASN A 231 -3.75 -24.95 11.98
CA ASN A 231 -3.21 -25.87 10.99
C ASN A 231 -1.68 -25.89 11.01
N ALA A 232 -1.04 -24.72 11.08
CA ALA A 232 0.42 -24.62 11.17
C ALA A 232 0.97 -25.27 12.44
N ILE A 233 0.36 -24.98 13.60
CA ILE A 233 0.79 -25.58 14.88
C ILE A 233 0.64 -27.10 14.84
N SER A 234 -0.46 -27.62 14.27
CA SER A 234 -0.68 -29.07 14.10
C SER A 234 0.38 -29.77 13.25
N GLN A 235 1.12 -29.02 12.43
CA GLN A 235 2.23 -29.48 11.61
C GLN A 235 3.60 -29.26 12.29
N GLY A 236 3.61 -29.00 13.61
CA GLY A 236 4.82 -28.79 14.41
C GLY A 236 5.48 -27.43 14.20
N LYS A 237 4.77 -26.44 13.66
CA LYS A 237 5.28 -25.07 13.49
C LYS A 237 5.08 -24.23 14.75
N THR A 238 5.92 -23.21 14.89
CA THR A 238 5.79 -22.19 15.94
C THR A 238 5.18 -20.94 15.32
N VAL A 239 4.26 -20.29 16.02
CA VAL A 239 3.59 -19.08 15.53
C VAL A 239 3.81 -17.91 16.46
N GLN A 240 4.22 -16.76 15.94
CA GLN A 240 4.19 -15.49 16.68
C GLN A 240 3.04 -14.62 16.19
N VAL A 241 2.22 -14.11 17.09
CA VAL A 241 1.03 -13.30 16.77
C VAL A 241 0.67 -12.39 17.94
N HIS A 242 0.04 -11.25 17.67
CA HIS A 242 -0.41 -10.31 18.71
C HIS A 242 -1.85 -10.55 19.17
N GLU A 243 -2.21 -9.96 20.31
CA GLU A 243 -3.46 -10.25 21.03
C GLU A 243 -4.73 -9.85 20.27
N ARG A 244 -4.73 -8.76 19.48
CA ARG A 244 -5.90 -8.26 18.78
C ARG A 244 -5.51 -7.44 17.57
N GLU A 245 -6.40 -7.33 16.59
CA GLU A 245 -6.18 -6.52 15.39
C GLU A 245 -5.70 -5.09 15.74
N ILE A 246 -4.71 -4.63 14.99
CA ILE A 246 -4.21 -3.25 15.10
C ILE A 246 -4.92 -2.39 14.07
N ASN A 247 -5.13 -1.12 14.42
CA ASN A 247 -5.52 -0.08 13.48
C ASN A 247 -4.31 0.83 13.25
N TYR A 248 -3.80 0.87 12.02
CA TYR A 248 -2.61 1.63 11.67
C TYR A 248 -2.77 2.29 10.30
N PHE A 249 -2.84 3.62 10.28
CA PHE A 249 -2.92 4.44 9.06
C PHE A 249 -4.00 4.01 8.05
N GLY A 250 -5.18 3.60 8.54
CA GLY A 250 -6.31 3.15 7.71
C GLY A 250 -6.31 1.65 7.40
N TRP A 251 -5.28 0.92 7.80
CA TRP A 251 -5.24 -0.54 7.75
C TRP A 251 -5.74 -1.09 9.08
N SER A 252 -6.57 -2.13 9.01
CA SER A 252 -7.02 -2.90 10.18
C SER A 252 -6.73 -4.37 9.94
N GLY A 253 -6.04 -5.02 10.87
CA GLY A 253 -5.71 -6.44 10.76
C GLY A 253 -4.62 -6.89 11.71
N SER A 254 -4.11 -8.10 11.47
CA SER A 254 -3.10 -8.74 12.31
C SER A 254 -1.85 -9.12 11.53
N GLY A 255 -0.70 -9.04 12.19
CA GLY A 255 0.57 -9.57 11.67
C GLY A 255 0.95 -10.82 12.44
N TYR A 256 1.39 -11.86 11.73
CA TYR A 256 1.79 -13.12 12.33
C TYR A 256 2.92 -13.77 11.55
N ILE A 257 3.72 -14.57 12.26
CA ILE A 257 4.87 -15.29 11.71
C ILE A 257 4.66 -16.77 11.98
N ILE A 258 4.64 -17.60 10.93
CA ILE A 258 4.63 -19.05 11.04
C ILE A 258 6.05 -19.53 10.75
N GLU A 259 6.74 -20.07 11.74
CA GLU A 259 8.12 -20.51 11.64
C GLU A 259 8.23 -22.03 11.73
N ASN A 260 9.09 -22.61 10.89
CA ASN A 260 9.59 -23.95 11.11
C ASN A 260 10.77 -23.91 12.09
N PRO A 261 10.60 -24.41 13.33
CA PRO A 261 11.66 -24.34 14.35
C PRO A 261 12.94 -25.08 13.95
N GLU A 262 12.84 -26.09 13.08
CA GLU A 262 13.97 -26.89 12.61
C GLU A 262 14.81 -26.21 11.51
N THR A 263 14.26 -25.24 10.79
CA THR A 263 14.98 -24.61 9.68
C THR A 263 15.18 -23.11 9.88
N GLY A 264 14.44 -22.50 10.81
CA GLY A 264 14.37 -21.04 10.97
C GLY A 264 13.67 -20.34 9.79
N SER A 265 13.16 -21.09 8.82
CA SER A 265 12.36 -20.54 7.72
C SER A 265 10.96 -20.22 8.23
N GLY A 266 10.41 -19.06 7.87
CA GLY A 266 9.05 -18.70 8.23
C GLY A 266 8.28 -18.01 7.12
N ALA A 267 6.95 -18.12 7.19
CA ALA A 267 6.02 -17.30 6.45
C ALA A 267 5.65 -16.09 7.31
N TYR A 268 5.84 -14.90 6.77
CA TYR A 268 5.58 -13.62 7.42
C TYR A 268 4.32 -13.04 6.77
N LYS A 269 3.23 -12.98 7.53
CA LYS A 269 1.90 -12.77 6.95
C LYS A 269 1.14 -11.67 7.66
N ILE A 270 0.22 -11.06 6.92
CA ILE A 270 -0.78 -10.15 7.44
C ILE A 270 -2.19 -10.71 7.18
N THR A 271 -3.18 -10.28 7.97
CA THR A 271 -4.60 -10.64 7.79
C THR A 271 -5.03 -10.41 6.34
N GLY A 272 -5.83 -11.33 5.80
CA GLY A 272 -6.20 -11.38 4.38
C GLY A 272 -5.37 -12.39 3.57
N GLY A 273 -4.41 -13.07 4.20
CA GLY A 273 -3.65 -14.17 3.60
C GLY A 273 -2.46 -13.74 2.73
N ALA A 274 -2.25 -12.43 2.56
CA ALA A 274 -1.10 -11.89 1.86
C ALA A 274 0.21 -12.18 2.63
N ASN A 275 1.24 -12.64 1.93
CA ASN A 275 2.60 -12.78 2.45
C ASN A 275 3.37 -11.49 2.16
N GLY A 276 2.86 -10.37 2.69
CA GLY A 276 3.24 -9.08 2.14
C GLY A 276 2.89 -7.88 3.00
N ALA A 277 3.17 -6.70 2.44
CA ALA A 277 2.85 -5.42 3.03
C ALA A 277 1.90 -4.59 2.18
N ILE A 278 1.04 -3.80 2.84
CA ILE A 278 0.16 -2.82 2.20
C ILE A 278 0.61 -1.42 2.62
N LEU A 279 0.91 -0.57 1.65
CA LEU A 279 1.18 0.86 1.83
C LEU A 279 -0.10 1.66 1.63
N ILE A 280 -0.54 2.40 2.64
CA ILE A 280 -1.70 3.28 2.53
C ILE A 280 -1.22 4.69 2.21
N VAL A 281 -1.52 5.14 1.00
CA VAL A 281 -1.12 6.47 0.53
C VAL A 281 -2.34 7.40 0.59
N LEU A 282 -2.53 8.05 1.74
CA LEU A 282 -3.58 9.07 1.92
C LEU A 282 -3.36 10.32 1.03
N GLY A 283 -2.15 10.54 0.50
CA GLY A 283 -1.76 11.74 -0.25
C GLY A 283 -1.99 11.72 -1.76
N LEU A 284 -2.23 10.56 -2.39
CA LEU A 284 -2.39 10.48 -3.85
C LEU A 284 -3.79 10.87 -4.33
N LEU A 285 -4.80 10.89 -3.44
CA LEU A 285 -6.13 11.41 -3.77
C LEU A 285 -6.05 12.91 -4.05
N VAL A 286 -5.19 13.65 -3.34
CA VAL A 286 -4.92 15.07 -3.58
C VAL A 286 -4.17 15.29 -4.89
N LEU A 287 -3.20 14.43 -5.23
CA LEU A 287 -2.46 14.48 -6.50
C LEU A 287 -3.32 14.04 -7.70
N PHE A 288 -4.23 13.09 -7.52
CA PHE A 288 -5.23 12.69 -8.51
C PHE A 288 -6.24 13.83 -8.75
N LEU A 289 -6.67 14.53 -7.69
CA LEU A 289 -7.54 15.71 -7.80
C LEU A 289 -6.82 16.93 -8.42
N LEU A 290 -5.53 17.12 -8.13
CA LEU A 290 -4.68 18.12 -8.77
C LEU A 290 -4.43 17.79 -10.25
N GLY A 291 -4.17 16.52 -10.57
CA GLY A 291 -4.01 16.03 -11.94
C GLY A 291 -5.27 16.21 -12.78
N ILE A 292 -6.46 15.98 -12.20
CA ILE A 292 -7.74 16.27 -12.85
C ILE A 292 -7.93 17.78 -13.06
N LYS A 293 -7.53 18.64 -12.11
CA LYS A 293 -7.58 20.10 -12.28
C LYS A 293 -6.63 20.60 -13.37
N ILE A 294 -5.41 20.05 -13.45
CA ILE A 294 -4.42 20.41 -14.48
C ILE A 294 -4.90 19.92 -15.86
N PHE A 295 -5.49 18.73 -15.94
CA PHE A 295 -6.12 18.21 -17.16
C PHE A 295 -7.34 19.04 -17.62
N LEU A 296 -8.07 19.67 -16.69
CA LEU A 296 -9.17 20.59 -17.02
C LEU A 296 -8.71 22.01 -17.40
N LEU A 297 -7.50 22.41 -16.98
CA LEU A 297 -6.91 23.73 -17.28
C LEU A 297 -6.02 23.71 -18.53
N GLY A 298 -5.38 22.59 -18.83
CA GLY A 298 -4.45 22.39 -19.94
C GLY A 298 -5.04 21.57 -21.10
N GLY A 299 -5.95 22.17 -21.87
CA GLY A 299 -6.23 21.76 -23.26
C GLY A 299 -7.36 20.75 -23.47
N VAL A 300 -8.53 21.24 -23.89
CA VAL A 300 -8.93 21.33 -25.31
C VAL A 300 -10.16 22.22 -25.40
N VAL A 301 -10.07 23.22 -26.28
CA VAL A 301 -11.14 24.11 -26.71
C VAL A 301 -12.28 23.29 -27.32
N LEU A 302 -13.36 23.02 -26.57
CA LEU A 302 -14.63 22.62 -27.17
C LEU A 302 -15.82 23.17 -26.36
N THR A 303 -16.25 24.37 -26.79
CA THR A 303 -17.51 25.08 -26.45
C THR A 303 -17.78 25.33 -24.97
N ALA A 304 -17.86 26.61 -24.59
CA ALA A 304 -18.13 27.09 -23.23
C ALA A 304 -19.43 26.55 -22.57
N VAL A 305 -20.28 25.89 -23.34
CA VAL A 305 -21.55 25.31 -22.90
C VAL A 305 -21.39 23.86 -22.40
N MET A 306 -20.43 23.10 -22.93
CA MET A 306 -20.17 21.71 -22.49
C MET A 306 -19.24 21.64 -21.27
N SER A 307 -18.40 22.66 -21.05
CA SER A 307 -17.49 22.73 -19.91
C SER A 307 -18.20 23.05 -18.59
N ALA A 308 -19.23 23.91 -18.60
CA ALA A 308 -19.93 24.32 -17.38
C ALA A 308 -20.77 23.18 -16.75
N ALA A 309 -21.45 22.39 -17.58
CA ALA A 309 -22.22 21.22 -17.14
C ALA A 309 -21.32 20.10 -16.60
N LEU A 310 -20.16 19.88 -17.25
CA LEU A 310 -19.17 18.90 -16.80
C LEU A 310 -18.53 19.33 -15.46
N VAL A 311 -18.20 20.61 -15.32
CA VAL A 311 -17.69 21.17 -14.04
C VAL A 311 -18.73 21.05 -12.94
N ALA A 312 -20.01 21.30 -13.22
CA ALA A 312 -21.08 21.12 -12.24
C ALA A 312 -21.23 19.65 -11.81
N PHE A 313 -21.15 18.71 -12.75
CA PHE A 313 -21.24 17.28 -12.48
C PHE A 313 -20.07 16.77 -11.62
N VAL A 314 -18.84 17.20 -11.95
CA VAL A 314 -17.64 16.85 -11.18
C VAL A 314 -17.72 17.43 -9.76
N ASN A 315 -18.15 18.68 -9.61
CA ASN A 315 -18.34 19.28 -8.28
C ASN A 315 -19.43 18.57 -7.47
N ALA A 316 -20.54 18.15 -8.09
CA ALA A 316 -21.57 17.37 -7.40
C ALA A 316 -21.05 16.00 -6.93
N ALA A 317 -20.24 15.31 -7.75
CA ALA A 317 -19.62 14.05 -7.36
C ALA A 317 -18.65 14.23 -6.18
N LEU A 318 -17.85 15.30 -6.18
CA LEU A 318 -16.93 15.64 -5.09
C LEU A 318 -17.68 16.00 -3.79
N ALA A 319 -18.81 16.70 -3.88
CA ALA A 319 -19.66 17.00 -2.74
C ALA A 319 -20.19 15.74 -2.05
N MET A 320 -20.66 14.76 -2.84
CA MET A 320 -21.17 13.47 -2.34
C MET A 320 -20.09 12.66 -1.63
N ILE A 321 -18.87 12.67 -2.18
CA ILE A 321 -17.73 11.97 -1.58
C ILE A 321 -17.33 12.65 -0.25
N ALA A 322 -17.25 13.97 -0.22
CA ALA A 322 -16.93 14.72 1.00
C ALA A 322 -17.98 14.52 2.10
N LEU A 323 -19.26 14.43 1.73
CA LEU A 323 -20.34 14.12 2.66
C LEU A 323 -20.24 12.68 3.19
N GLY A 324 -19.92 11.70 2.33
CA GLY A 324 -19.69 10.32 2.74
C GLY A 324 -18.51 10.18 3.71
N ILE A 325 -17.43 10.94 3.51
CA ILE A 325 -16.29 11.00 4.43
C ILE A 325 -16.70 11.60 5.78
N SER A 326 -17.53 12.65 5.77
CA SER A 326 -18.03 13.27 7.00
C SER A 326 -18.83 12.28 7.86
N LEU A 327 -19.77 11.55 7.25
CA LEU A 327 -20.59 10.54 7.94
C LEU A 327 -19.75 9.40 8.53
N VAL A 328 -18.76 8.91 7.77
CA VAL A 328 -17.85 7.87 8.26
C VAL A 328 -16.97 8.41 9.40
N ALA A 329 -16.45 9.63 9.29
CA ALA A 329 -15.62 10.24 10.33
C ALA A 329 -16.40 10.48 11.63
N GLU A 330 -17.68 10.86 11.56
CA GLU A 330 -18.55 10.94 12.74
C GLU A 330 -18.77 9.58 13.39
N SER A 331 -19.03 8.54 12.59
CA SER A 331 -19.21 7.17 13.11
C SER A 331 -17.97 6.61 13.83
N LEU A 332 -16.79 7.16 13.50
CA LEU A 332 -15.50 6.83 14.11
C LEU A 332 -15.11 7.78 15.26
N GLY A 333 -15.99 8.72 15.64
CA GLY A 333 -15.73 9.68 16.72
C GLY A 333 -14.72 10.78 16.38
N GLN A 334 -14.35 10.95 15.10
CA GLN A 334 -13.35 11.92 14.64
C GLN A 334 -14.00 13.24 14.22
N LYS A 335 -14.47 14.00 15.21
CA LYS A 335 -15.27 15.22 15.01
C LYS A 335 -14.59 16.28 14.12
N LEU A 336 -13.29 16.51 14.29
CA LEU A 336 -12.54 17.49 13.49
C LEU A 336 -12.52 17.14 11.99
N ILE A 337 -12.38 15.85 11.66
CA ILE A 337 -12.33 15.38 10.27
C ILE A 337 -13.73 15.41 9.67
N ALA A 338 -14.75 15.07 10.46
CA ALA A 338 -16.14 15.18 10.06
C ALA A 338 -16.54 16.63 9.70
N ASP A 339 -16.19 17.58 10.56
CA ASP A 339 -16.49 19.00 10.39
C ASP A 339 -15.78 19.58 9.15
N VAL A 340 -14.50 19.23 8.95
CA VAL A 340 -13.72 19.67 7.79
C VAL A 340 -14.26 19.06 6.49
N ALA A 341 -14.57 17.76 6.47
CA ALA A 341 -15.14 17.09 5.30
C ALA A 341 -16.52 17.64 4.93
N CYS A 342 -17.34 17.97 5.94
CA CYS A 342 -18.63 18.63 5.73
C CYS A 342 -18.46 20.03 5.13
N ALA A 343 -17.51 20.83 5.63
CA ALA A 343 -17.23 22.16 5.07
C ALA A 343 -16.81 22.08 3.60
N PHE A 344 -15.97 21.10 3.24
CA PHE A 344 -15.60 20.86 1.85
C PHE A 344 -16.78 20.42 0.98
N SER A 345 -17.72 19.63 1.51
CA SER A 345 -18.94 19.26 0.79
C SER A 345 -19.73 20.49 0.35
N TRP A 346 -19.91 21.47 1.25
CA TRP A 346 -20.60 22.73 0.95
C TRP A 346 -19.88 23.60 -0.10
N VAL A 347 -18.55 23.63 -0.07
CA VAL A 347 -17.75 24.32 -1.09
C VAL A 347 -17.98 23.69 -2.48
N PHE A 348 -18.02 22.36 -2.56
CA PHE A 348 -18.29 21.66 -3.81
C PHE A 348 -19.74 21.81 -4.28
N ILE A 349 -20.72 21.82 -3.36
CA ILE A 349 -22.12 22.14 -3.68
C ILE A 349 -22.20 23.56 -4.27
N GLY A 350 -21.54 24.54 -3.65
CA GLY A 350 -21.46 25.91 -4.18
C GLY A 350 -20.85 25.99 -5.57
N GLY A 351 -19.76 25.24 -5.81
CA GLY A 351 -19.14 25.11 -7.13
C GLY A 351 -20.05 24.45 -8.18
N SER A 352 -20.88 23.49 -7.79
CA SER A 352 -21.84 22.83 -8.69
C SER A 352 -22.98 23.77 -9.10
N ILE A 353 -23.51 24.54 -8.15
CA ILE A 353 -24.54 25.57 -8.38
C ILE A 353 -23.97 26.68 -9.26
N GLY A 354 -22.74 27.14 -8.99
CA GLY A 354 -22.04 28.13 -9.79
C GLY A 354 -21.84 27.67 -11.25
N GLY A 355 -21.47 26.41 -11.46
CA GLY A 355 -21.35 25.81 -12.80
C GLY A 355 -22.69 25.74 -13.55
N LEU A 356 -23.77 25.37 -12.86
CA LEU A 356 -25.12 25.36 -13.43
C LEU A 356 -25.64 26.78 -13.75
N LEU A 357 -25.38 27.76 -12.88
CA LEU A 357 -25.77 29.15 -13.13
C LEU A 357 -25.00 29.77 -14.29
N ALA A 358 -23.72 29.45 -14.43
CA ALA A 358 -22.89 29.87 -15.57
C ALA A 358 -23.39 29.28 -16.90
N PHE A 359 -24.00 28.09 -16.86
CA PHE A 359 -24.63 27.45 -18.02
C PHE A 359 -25.89 28.20 -18.49
N PHE A 360 -26.74 28.68 -17.56
CA PHE A 360 -27.98 29.40 -17.91
C PHE A 360 -27.82 30.91 -18.11
N LEU A 361 -26.80 31.54 -17.51
CA LEU A 361 -26.56 33.00 -17.54
C LEU A 361 -25.08 33.32 -17.81
N PRO A 362 -24.61 33.20 -19.07
CA PRO A 362 -23.19 33.32 -19.41
C PRO A 362 -22.59 34.72 -19.13
N ALA A 363 -23.42 35.78 -19.07
CA ALA A 363 -22.97 37.14 -18.77
C ALA A 363 -22.63 37.39 -17.27
N VAL A 364 -23.02 36.48 -16.36
CA VAL A 364 -22.80 36.59 -14.91
C VAL A 364 -21.73 35.58 -14.42
N GLY A 365 -21.31 34.66 -15.29
CA GLY A 365 -20.98 33.28 -14.92
C GLY A 365 -19.55 32.93 -14.48
N ILE A 366 -18.66 33.89 -14.21
CA ILE A 366 -17.28 33.53 -13.76
C ILE A 366 -16.87 34.30 -12.50
N ILE A 367 -17.31 35.54 -12.33
CA ILE A 367 -16.90 36.38 -11.18
C ILE A 367 -17.89 36.25 -10.02
N GLY A 368 -19.17 35.96 -10.29
CA GLY A 368 -20.18 35.75 -9.23
C GLY A 368 -20.08 34.39 -8.53
N SER A 369 -19.60 33.36 -9.21
CA SER A 369 -19.57 31.98 -8.69
C SER A 369 -18.49 31.75 -7.63
N SER A 370 -17.30 32.33 -7.80
CA SER A 370 -16.21 32.24 -6.82
C SER A 370 -16.58 32.93 -5.50
N ILE A 371 -17.16 34.12 -5.57
CA ILE A 371 -17.58 34.90 -4.40
C ILE A 371 -18.73 34.20 -3.63
N VAL A 372 -19.69 33.59 -4.33
CA VAL A 372 -20.78 32.83 -3.70
C VAL A 372 -20.27 31.54 -3.07
N SER A 373 -19.32 30.83 -3.70
CA SER A 373 -18.73 29.60 -3.12
C SER A 373 -17.90 29.87 -1.87
N GLU A 374 -17.16 30.98 -1.83
CA GLU A 374 -16.38 31.40 -0.66
C GLU A 374 -17.32 31.91 0.45
N ALA A 375 -18.38 32.65 0.12
CA ALA A 375 -19.37 33.10 1.10
C ALA A 375 -20.15 31.94 1.73
N ILE A 376 -20.58 30.93 0.95
CA ILE A 376 -21.28 29.74 1.46
C ILE A 376 -20.32 28.88 2.29
N GLY A 377 -19.07 28.70 1.85
CA GLY A 377 -18.05 27.97 2.60
C GLY A 377 -17.75 28.61 3.96
N VAL A 378 -17.65 29.94 4.03
CA VAL A 378 -17.44 30.68 5.29
C VAL A 378 -18.66 30.59 6.20
N ILE A 379 -19.89 30.71 5.67
CA ILE A 379 -21.12 30.57 6.48
C ILE A 379 -21.27 29.14 7.04
N ALA A 380 -20.91 28.12 6.26
CA ALA A 380 -20.97 26.72 6.66
C ALA A 380 -19.94 26.35 7.74
N ILE A 381 -18.78 27.02 7.79
CA ILE A 381 -17.79 26.85 8.87
C ILE A 381 -18.36 27.32 10.22
N PHE A 382 -19.33 28.26 10.23
CA PHE A 382 -19.96 28.78 11.45
C PHE A 382 -21.26 28.08 11.84
N SER A 383 -21.95 27.40 10.92
CA SER A 383 -23.11 26.57 11.26
C SER A 383 -22.65 25.14 11.53
N GLN A 384 -22.67 24.70 12.79
CA GLN A 384 -22.55 23.27 13.10
C GLN A 384 -23.54 22.49 12.25
N CYS A 385 -23.06 21.50 11.51
CA CYS A 385 -23.89 20.57 10.75
C CYS A 385 -24.59 19.64 11.75
N SER A 386 -25.53 20.20 12.50
CA SER A 386 -26.49 19.45 13.31
C SER A 386 -27.80 19.51 12.57
N ILE A 387 -28.34 18.33 12.24
CA ILE A 387 -29.58 18.04 11.52
C ILE A 387 -29.37 17.72 10.04
N LEU A 388 -29.13 16.44 9.77
CA LEU A 388 -30.03 15.59 8.98
C LEU A 388 -29.98 14.15 9.49
#